data_AF-A0A2R6KG17-F1
#
_entry.id   AF-A0A2R6KG17-F1
#
_cell.length_a   1.000
_cell.length_b   1.000
_cell.length_c   1.000
_cell.angle_alpha   90.00
_cell.angle_beta   90.00
_cell.angle_gamma   90.00
#
_symmetry.space_group_name_H-M   'P 1'
#
loop_
_entity.id
_entity.type
_entity.pdbx_description
1 polymer ?
#
loop_
_entity_poly.entity_id
_entity_poly.type
_entity_poly.pdbx_seq_one_letter_code
_entity_poly.pdbx_strand_id
1 'polypeptide(L)'
;MLLVIAYSRGARGSLRNVTRTHEESVVRHFGRAALLEATEFGAFQALRLREKHGTEIQVAWTEPFNEFERVRAAVREAARAYENRGKPATPYAKFAAGRGLPDPETMREREL
;
A
#
# COMPACT_ATOMS: atom_id res chain seq x y z
N MET A 1 -2.24 12.12 -0.46
CA MET A 1 -2.31 11.68 0.96
C MET A 1 -0.89 11.45 1.47
N LEU A 2 -0.69 11.48 2.79
CA LEU A 2 0.60 11.17 3.40
C LEU A 2 0.55 9.80 4.07
N LEU A 3 1.33 8.85 3.57
CA LEU A 3 1.53 7.56 4.22
C LEU A 3 2.63 7.68 5.26
N VAL A 4 2.29 7.37 6.52
CA VAL A 4 3.22 7.33 7.64
C VAL A 4 3.34 5.88 8.11
N ILE A 5 4.56 5.34 8.16
CA ILE A 5 4.84 3.97 8.63
C ILE A 5 5.76 4.03 9.84
N ALA A 6 5.37 3.35 10.92
CA ALA A 6 6.11 3.26 12.16
C ALA A 6 6.71 1.85 12.37
N TYR A 7 8.04 1.78 12.38
CA TYR A 7 8.77 0.51 12.46
C TYR A 7 8.91 -0.03 13.87
N SER A 8 9.16 0.84 14.86
CA SER A 8 9.35 0.44 16.25
C SER A 8 8.06 0.43 17.06
N ARG A 9 8.07 -0.25 18.21
CA ARG A 9 6.94 -0.25 19.15
C ARG A 9 6.65 1.16 19.68
N GLY A 10 7.70 1.94 19.97
CA GLY A 10 7.58 3.31 20.48
C GLY A 10 6.98 4.27 19.44
N ALA A 11 7.45 4.17 18.20
CA ALA A 11 6.93 4.93 17.06
C ALA A 11 5.44 4.62 16.80
N ARG A 12 5.06 3.32 16.83
CA ARG A 12 3.66 2.91 16.66
C ARG A 12 2.75 3.45 17.77
N GLY A 13 3.23 3.48 19.01
CA GLY A 13 2.50 4.09 20.12
C GLY A 13 2.23 5.57 19.89
N SER A 14 3.24 6.31 19.42
CA SER A 14 3.09 7.73 19.11
C SER A 14 2.19 7.97 17.89
N LEU A 15 2.31 7.16 16.84
CA LEU A 15 1.44 7.23 15.67
C LEU A 15 -0.03 6.98 16.07
N ARG A 16 -0.29 5.93 16.85
CA ARG A 16 -1.63 5.64 17.37
C ARG A 16 -2.21 6.82 18.16
N ASN A 17 -1.41 7.46 19.01
CA ASN A 17 -1.85 8.62 19.79
C ASN A 17 -2.21 9.79 18.88
N VAL A 18 -1.34 10.14 17.93
CA VAL A 18 -1.60 11.18 16.93
C VAL A 18 -2.91 10.90 16.18
N THR A 19 -3.11 9.66 15.70
CA THR A 19 -4.31 9.32 14.93
C THR A 19 -5.58 9.34 15.76
N ARG A 20 -5.52 9.10 17.08
CA ARG A 20 -6.68 9.18 17.98
C ARG A 20 -7.00 10.60 18.42
N THR A 21 -5.98 11.45 18.52
CA THR A 21 -6.16 12.84 18.95
C THR A 21 -6.66 13.72 17.81
N HIS A 22 -6.30 13.38 16.56
CA HIS A 22 -6.58 14.19 15.38
C HIS A 22 -7.29 13.36 14.32
N GLU A 23 -8.40 12.74 14.67
CA GLU A 23 -9.16 11.84 13.79
C GLU A 23 -9.59 12.54 12.49
N GLU A 24 -9.84 13.85 12.55
CA GLU A 24 -10.17 14.71 11.42
C GLU A 24 -9.08 14.78 10.34
N SER A 25 -7.83 14.50 10.70
CA SER A 25 -6.69 14.52 9.78
C SER A 25 -6.30 13.11 9.30
N VAL A 26 -7.02 12.08 9.73
CA VAL A 26 -6.72 10.67 9.43
C VAL A 26 -7.70 10.13 8.42
N VAL A 27 -7.19 9.81 7.23
CA VAL A 27 -7.98 9.14 6.19
C VAL A 27 -8.18 7.67 6.54
N ARG A 28 -7.12 6.98 7.01
CA ARG A 28 -7.18 5.56 7.39
C ARG A 28 -6.04 5.15 8.32
N HIS A 29 -6.30 4.19 9.22
CA HIS A 29 -5.29 3.62 10.11
C HIS A 29 -5.15 2.10 9.93
N PHE A 30 -3.90 1.62 9.92
CA PHE A 30 -3.51 0.23 9.59
C PHE A 30 -2.58 -0.39 10.65
N GLY A 31 -2.76 -0.04 11.93
CA GLY A 31 -1.96 -0.57 13.02
C GLY A 31 -0.57 0.04 13.09
N ARG A 32 0.34 -0.35 12.19
CA ARG A 32 1.71 0.21 12.10
C ARG A 32 1.84 1.38 11.13
N ALA A 33 0.82 1.64 10.33
CA ALA A 33 0.81 2.70 9.34
C ALA A 33 -0.50 3.49 9.41
N ALA A 34 -0.47 4.73 8.93
CA ALA A 34 -1.65 5.56 8.75
C ALA A 34 -1.54 6.38 7.46
N LEU A 35 -2.68 6.62 6.81
CA LEU A 35 -2.83 7.63 5.78
C LEU A 35 -3.41 8.89 6.42
N LEU A 36 -2.62 9.96 6.39
CA LEU A 36 -3.06 11.29 6.79
C LEU A 36 -3.51 12.08 5.56
N GLU A 37 -4.39 13.05 5.80
CA GLU A 37 -4.72 14.04 4.77
C GLU A 37 -3.46 14.82 4.38
N ALA A 38 -3.39 15.21 3.10
CA ALA A 38 -2.27 15.98 2.57
C ALA A 38 -2.44 17.48 2.82
N THR A 39 -2.75 17.84 4.06
CA THR A 39 -2.84 19.22 4.54
C THR A 39 -1.56 19.60 5.26
N GLU A 40 -1.33 20.90 5.49
CA GLU A 40 -0.18 21.36 6.29
C GLU A 40 -0.19 20.76 7.70
N PHE A 41 -1.37 20.59 8.29
CA PHE A 41 -1.49 19.97 9.61
C PHE A 41 -1.19 18.46 9.57
N GLY A 42 -1.67 17.72 8.57
CA GLY A 42 -1.29 16.32 8.36
C GLY A 42 0.22 16.16 8.17
N ALA A 43 0.84 17.06 7.40
CA ALA A 43 2.29 17.11 7.21
C ALA A 43 3.03 17.41 8.52
N PHE A 44 2.56 18.39 9.29
CA PHE A 44 3.13 18.73 10.60
C PHE A 44 3.12 17.53 11.55
N GLN A 45 2.02 16.78 11.62
CA GLN A 45 1.91 15.60 12.47
C GLN A 45 2.86 14.48 12.03
N ALA A 46 2.98 14.23 10.72
CA ALA A 46 3.94 13.26 10.17
C ALA A 46 5.40 13.66 10.46
N LEU A 47 5.74 14.93 10.26
CA LEU A 47 7.09 15.46 10.52
C LEU A 47 7.42 15.42 11.99
N ARG A 48 6.50 15.78 12.89
CA ARG A 48 6.70 15.69 14.35
C ARG A 48 7.00 14.25 14.80
N LEU A 49 6.33 13.26 14.20
CA LEU A 49 6.64 11.85 14.46
C LEU A 49 8.05 11.49 13.99
N ARG A 50 8.45 11.95 12.79
CA ARG A 50 9.79 11.73 12.24
C ARG A 50 10.88 12.43 13.06
N GLU A 51 10.68 13.65 13.52
CA GLU A 51 11.62 14.34 14.41
C GLU A 51 11.77 13.61 15.75
N LYS A 52 10.68 13.03 16.28
CA LYS A 52 10.70 12.31 17.55
C LYS A 52 11.37 10.94 17.47
N HIS A 53 11.20 10.22 16.37
CA HIS A 53 11.58 8.80 16.24
C HIS A 53 12.61 8.53 15.13
N GLY A 54 13.05 9.56 14.41
CA GLY A 54 14.03 9.46 13.33
C GLY A 54 13.63 8.47 12.25
N THR A 55 14.55 7.56 11.92
CA THR A 55 14.40 6.54 10.88
C THR A 55 13.36 5.46 11.21
N GLU A 56 12.83 5.44 12.44
CA GLU A 56 11.72 4.55 12.79
C GLU A 56 10.37 5.02 12.21
N ILE A 57 10.34 6.20 11.58
CA ILE A 57 9.20 6.75 10.84
C ILE A 57 9.58 6.97 9.38
N GLN A 58 8.86 6.31 8.48
CA GLN A 58 8.86 6.64 7.05
C GLN A 58 7.64 7.49 6.72
N VAL A 59 7.84 8.54 5.94
CA VAL A 59 6.77 9.38 5.39
C VAL A 59 6.89 9.36 3.87
N ALA A 60 5.77 9.08 3.18
CA ALA A 60 5.69 9.12 1.74
C ALA A 60 4.46 9.90 1.28
N TRP A 61 4.62 10.70 0.24
CA TRP A 61 3.47 11.19 -0.51
C TRP A 61 2.90 10.04 -1.34
N THR A 62 1.58 9.85 -1.28
CA THR A 62 0.90 8.79 -2.01
C THR A 62 -0.30 9.33 -2.78
N GLU A 63 -0.48 8.77 -3.96
CA GLU A 63 -1.63 8.94 -4.82
C GLU A 63 -2.37 7.61 -4.95
N PRO A 64 -3.69 7.62 -5.17
CA PRO A 64 -4.44 6.40 -5.47
C PRO A 64 -3.86 5.66 -6.67
N PHE A 65 -3.77 4.33 -6.57
CA PHE A 65 -3.27 3.52 -7.68
C PHE A 65 -4.33 3.36 -8.77
N ASN A 66 -4.11 3.96 -9.94
CA ASN A 66 -4.96 3.77 -11.12
C ASN A 66 -4.46 2.59 -11.96
N GLU A 67 -5.08 1.43 -11.76
CA GLU A 67 -4.73 0.19 -12.48
C GLU A 67 -4.99 0.27 -13.99
N PHE A 68 -5.90 1.12 -14.46
CA PHE A 68 -6.21 1.27 -15.89
C PHE A 68 -5.11 2.02 -16.64
N GLU A 69 -4.44 2.94 -15.96
CA GLU A 69 -3.32 3.72 -16.51
C GLU A 69 -1.98 3.00 -16.33
N ARG A 70 -1.77 2.39 -15.16
CA ARG A 70 -0.46 1.82 -14.78
C ARG A 70 -0.27 0.37 -15.23
N VAL A 71 -1.36 -0.37 -15.46
CA VAL A 71 -1.29 -1.81 -15.69
C VAL A 71 -1.98 -2.20 -16.99
N ARG A 72 -1.24 -2.91 -17.85
CA ARG A 72 -1.79 -3.48 -19.09
C ARG A 72 -3.01 -4.36 -18.81
N ALA A 73 -4.01 -4.30 -19.68
CA ALA A 73 -5.27 -5.04 -19.54
C ALA A 73 -5.06 -6.53 -19.26
N ALA A 74 -4.11 -7.18 -19.95
CA ALA A 74 -3.84 -8.60 -19.78
C ALA A 74 -3.47 -9.02 -18.34
N VAL A 75 -2.82 -8.18 -17.53
CA VAL A 75 -2.55 -8.49 -16.11
C VAL A 75 -3.83 -8.43 -15.29
N ARG A 76 -4.69 -7.45 -15.59
CA ARG A 76 -5.97 -7.24 -14.89
C ARG A 76 -6.96 -8.35 -15.22
N GLU A 77 -7.06 -8.73 -16.49
CA GLU A 77 -7.84 -9.90 -16.92
C GLU A 77 -7.31 -11.19 -16.29
N ALA A 78 -5.99 -11.33 -16.16
CA ALA A 78 -5.42 -12.51 -15.52
C ALA A 78 -5.68 -12.56 -14.01
N ALA A 79 -5.62 -11.42 -13.31
CA ALA A 79 -5.99 -11.33 -11.89
C ALA A 79 -7.46 -11.71 -11.70
N ARG A 80 -8.37 -11.17 -12.54
CA ARG A 80 -9.79 -11.53 -12.53
C ARG A 80 -10.00 -13.02 -12.81
N ALA A 81 -9.36 -13.58 -13.82
CA ALA A 81 -9.49 -15.00 -14.15
C ALA A 81 -8.96 -15.89 -13.02
N TYR A 82 -7.85 -15.50 -12.39
CA TYR A 82 -7.23 -16.28 -11.32
C TYR A 82 -8.06 -16.26 -10.04
N GLU A 83 -8.63 -15.13 -9.64
CA GLU A 83 -9.50 -15.09 -8.46
C GLU A 83 -10.82 -15.83 -8.66
N ASN A 84 -11.27 -15.99 -9.91
CA ASN A 84 -12.41 -16.83 -10.27
C ASN A 84 -12.04 -18.29 -10.56
N ARG A 85 -10.84 -18.76 -10.17
CA ARG A 85 -10.41 -20.15 -10.41
C ARG A 85 -11.23 -21.13 -9.56
N GLY A 86 -11.60 -22.26 -10.16
CA GLY A 86 -12.40 -23.28 -9.46
C GLY A 86 -11.68 -24.02 -8.31
N LYS A 87 -10.34 -23.99 -8.24
CA LYS A 87 -9.56 -24.63 -7.18
C LYS A 87 -8.68 -23.59 -6.47
N PRO A 88 -9.06 -23.11 -5.27
CA PRO A 88 -8.33 -22.06 -4.55
C PRO A 88 -6.85 -22.37 -4.30
N ALA A 89 -6.50 -23.64 -4.12
CA ALA A 89 -5.12 -24.08 -3.87
C ALA A 89 -4.22 -24.07 -5.13
N THR A 90 -4.75 -23.80 -6.33
CA THR A 90 -3.93 -23.80 -7.56
C THR A 90 -3.09 -22.52 -7.62
N PRO A 91 -1.75 -22.60 -7.65
CA PRO A 91 -0.90 -21.42 -7.79
C PRO A 91 -1.04 -20.78 -9.17
N TYR A 92 -0.81 -19.47 -9.26
CA TYR A 92 -0.98 -18.71 -10.49
C TYR A 92 -0.15 -19.24 -11.66
N ALA A 93 1.13 -19.59 -11.45
CA ALA A 93 1.99 -20.11 -12.52
C ALA A 93 1.39 -21.35 -13.19
N LYS A 94 0.85 -22.28 -12.39
CA LYS A 94 0.18 -23.49 -12.89
C LYS A 94 -1.15 -23.18 -13.54
N PHE A 95 -1.86 -22.17 -13.04
CA PHE A 95 -3.13 -21.72 -13.61
C PHE A 95 -2.93 -21.05 -14.98
N ALA A 96 -1.94 -20.18 -15.13
CA ALA A 96 -1.68 -19.42 -16.36
C ALA A 96 -1.08 -20.26 -17.49
N ALA A 97 -0.38 -21.34 -17.16
CA ALA A 97 0.27 -22.23 -18.12
C ALA A 97 -0.70 -22.70 -19.22
N GLY A 98 -0.35 -22.40 -20.48
CA GLY A 98 -1.14 -22.77 -21.65
C GLY A 98 -2.46 -22.00 -21.83
N ARG A 99 -2.73 -20.97 -21.03
CA ARG A 99 -3.99 -20.19 -21.10
C ARG A 99 -3.88 -18.84 -21.80
N GLY A 100 -2.72 -18.52 -22.38
CA GLY A 100 -2.45 -17.20 -22.97
C GLY A 100 -2.48 -16.04 -21.97
N LEU A 101 -2.45 -16.35 -20.67
CA LEU A 101 -2.32 -15.37 -19.60
C LEU A 101 -0.84 -15.02 -19.41
N PRO A 102 -0.53 -13.81 -18.92
CA PRO A 102 0.82 -13.43 -18.51
C PRO A 102 1.50 -14.50 -17.66
N ASP A 103 2.73 -14.88 -18.01
CA ASP A 103 3.53 -15.67 -17.11
C ASP A 103 4.15 -14.77 -16.00
N PRO A 104 4.42 -15.33 -14.80
CA PRO A 104 5.01 -14.57 -13.71
C PRO A 104 6.42 -14.02 -13.96
N GLU A 105 7.22 -14.63 -14.83
CA GLU A 105 8.58 -14.18 -15.12
C GLU A 105 8.53 -12.88 -15.91
N THR A 106 7.78 -12.85 -17.00
CA THR A 106 7.51 -11.64 -17.80
C THR A 106 6.86 -10.53 -16.97
N MET A 107 6.00 -10.87 -16.00
CA MET A 107 5.42 -9.85 -15.11
C MET A 107 6.45 -9.26 -14.13
N ARG A 108 7.44 -10.02 -13.68
CA ARG A 108 8.48 -9.53 -12.75
C ARG A 108 9.50 -8.62 -13.43
N GLU A 109 9.78 -8.86 -14.72
CA GLU A 109 10.77 -8.08 -15.48
C GLU A 109 10.26 -6.71 -15.92
N ARG A 110 8.95 -6.46 -15.80
CA ARG A 110 8.34 -5.24 -16.29
C ARG A 110 8.01 -4.27 -15.16
N GLU A 111 8.56 -3.06 -15.26
CA GLU A 111 8.32 -1.96 -14.31
C GLU A 111 6.94 -1.29 -14.52
N LEU A 112 6.47 -0.57 -13.49
CA LEU A 112 5.17 0.13 -13.40
C LEU A 112 5.32 1.66 -13.20
#